data_AF-A0A5P0ZSB1-F1
#
_entry.id   AF-A0A5P0ZSB1-F1
#
_cell.length_a   1.000
_cell.length_b   1.000
_cell.length_c   1.000
_cell.angle_alpha   90.00
_cell.angle_beta   90.00
_cell.angle_gamma   90.00
#
_symmetry.space_group_name_H-M   'P 1'
#
loop_
_entity.id
_entity.type
_entity.pdbx_description
1 polymer ?
#
loop_
_entity_poly.entity_id
_entity_poly.type
_entity_poly.pdbx_seq_one_letter_code
_entity_poly.pdbx_strand_id
1 'polypeptide(L)'
;MPSKADVKAWKAQLFAQAEQQILKLTDSDQFKKYLNTLAKFHQYSARNIDLIYAQNPQATQVAGFKQWQTDFNRTVNKGAKSIRIAAPIIKKLTP
;
A
#
# COMPACT_ATOMS: atom_id res chain seq x y z
N MET A 1 4.88 21.28 -7.56
CA MET A 1 5.09 19.82 -7.45
C MET A 1 6.22 19.58 -6.46
N PRO A 2 6.18 18.51 -5.63
CA PRO A 2 7.27 18.21 -4.70
C PRO A 2 8.58 17.99 -5.46
N SER A 3 9.69 18.46 -4.90
CA SER A 3 11.04 18.27 -5.45
C SER A 3 11.45 16.80 -5.38
N LYS A 4 12.53 16.42 -6.09
CA LYS A 4 13.11 15.07 -5.98
C LYS A 4 13.54 14.73 -4.55
N ALA A 5 14.02 15.73 -3.80
CA ALA A 5 14.41 15.58 -2.41
C ALA A 5 13.19 15.31 -1.53
N ASP A 6 12.11 16.08 -1.71
CA ASP A 6 10.84 15.85 -1.01
C ASP A 6 10.30 14.45 -1.32
N VAL A 7 10.41 14.02 -2.58
CA VAL A 7 9.99 12.67 -3.00
C VAL A 7 10.77 11.57 -2.29
N LYS A 8 12.08 11.75 -2.14
CA LYS A 8 12.92 10.81 -1.41
C LYS A 8 12.57 10.79 0.07
N ALA A 9 12.36 11.96 0.68
CA ALA A 9 12.05 12.11 2.09
C ALA A 9 10.72 11.44 2.46
N TRP A 10 9.63 11.73 1.73
CA TRP A 10 8.33 11.13 2.05
C TRP A 10 8.30 9.62 1.78
N LYS A 11 9.06 9.11 0.79
CA LYS A 11 9.20 7.66 0.58
C LYS A 11 9.88 7.00 1.78
N ALA A 12 10.97 7.56 2.27
CA ALA A 12 11.66 7.05 3.45
C ALA A 12 10.74 7.07 4.67
N GLN A 13 9.98 8.16 4.85
CA GLN A 13 9.00 8.29 5.91
C GLN A 13 7.90 7.22 5.82
N LEU A 14 7.36 6.95 4.62
CA LEU A 14 6.34 5.92 4.40
C LEU A 14 6.84 4.54 4.83
N PHE A 15 8.07 4.17 4.44
CA PHE A 15 8.65 2.88 4.82
C PHE A 15 8.93 2.80 6.33
N ALA A 16 9.50 3.86 6.92
CA ALA A 16 9.73 3.91 8.37
C ALA A 16 8.43 3.80 9.16
N GLN A 17 7.35 4.47 8.72
CA GLN A 17 6.04 4.35 9.33
C GLN A 17 5.48 2.94 9.22
N ALA A 18 5.64 2.28 8.06
CA ALA A 18 5.21 0.91 7.89
C ALA A 18 5.94 -0.03 8.84
N GLU A 19 7.26 0.07 8.93
CA GLU A 19 8.08 -0.72 9.87
C GLU A 19 7.62 -0.55 11.32
N GLN A 20 7.40 0.70 11.76
CA GLN A 20 6.90 0.98 13.11
C GLN A 20 5.51 0.40 13.38
N GLN A 21 4.64 0.28 12.37
CA GLN A 21 3.34 -0.38 12.53
C GLN A 21 3.47 -1.90 12.62
N ILE A 22 4.39 -2.49 11.84
CA ILE A 22 4.65 -3.94 11.87
C ILE A 22 5.27 -4.36 13.20
N LEU A 23 6.15 -3.55 13.79
CA LEU A 23 6.74 -3.84 15.12
C LEU A 23 5.69 -3.89 16.24
N LYS A 24 4.51 -3.29 16.06
CA LYS A 24 3.40 -3.33 17.02
C LYS A 24 2.56 -4.60 16.94
N LEU A 25 2.84 -5.49 15.98
CA LEU A 25 2.13 -6.76 15.81
C LEU A 25 2.49 -7.81 16.87
N THR A 26 3.22 -7.43 17.92
CA THR A 26 3.47 -8.27 19.10
C THR A 26 2.20 -8.49 19.94
N ASP A 27 1.18 -7.64 19.76
CA ASP A 27 -0.15 -7.84 20.33
C ASP A 27 -0.98 -8.86 19.53
N SER A 28 -1.64 -9.79 20.22
CA SER A 28 -2.39 -10.89 19.60
C SER A 28 -3.56 -10.42 18.72
N ASP A 29 -4.25 -9.34 19.09
CA ASP A 29 -5.40 -8.87 18.33
C ASP A 29 -4.97 -8.04 17.11
N GLN A 30 -3.89 -7.26 17.23
CA GLN A 30 -3.26 -6.62 16.09
C GLN A 30 -2.72 -7.66 15.10
N PHE A 31 -2.11 -8.74 15.61
CA PHE A 31 -1.63 -9.82 14.76
C PHE A 31 -2.77 -10.51 14.00
N LYS A 32 -3.91 -10.78 14.64
CA LYS A 32 -5.11 -11.30 13.93
C LYS A 32 -5.59 -10.36 12.82
N LYS A 33 -5.60 -9.03 13.05
CA LYS A 33 -5.98 -8.04 12.03
C LYS A 33 -4.99 -8.05 10.86
N TYR A 34 -3.71 -8.22 11.14
CA TYR A 34 -2.69 -8.39 10.10
C TYR A 34 -2.91 -9.66 9.29
N LEU A 35 -3.17 -10.81 9.94
CA LEU A 35 -3.49 -12.07 9.26
C LEU A 35 -4.72 -11.94 8.35
N ASN A 36 -5.75 -11.20 8.78
CA ASN A 36 -6.91 -10.89 7.93
C ASN A 36 -6.53 -10.08 6.68
N THR A 37 -5.55 -9.19 6.80
CA THR A 37 -5.05 -8.39 5.67
C THR A 37 -4.24 -9.27 4.70
N LEU A 38 -3.38 -10.14 5.24
CA LEU A 38 -2.67 -11.16 4.46
C LEU A 38 -3.64 -12.05 3.65
N ALA A 39 -4.71 -12.53 4.30
CA ALA A 39 -5.71 -13.37 3.63
C ALA A 39 -6.43 -12.64 2.48
N LYS A 40 -6.78 -11.35 2.65
CA LYS A 40 -7.43 -10.54 1.61
C LYS A 40 -6.51 -10.28 0.42
N PHE A 41 -5.26 -9.88 0.69
CA PHE A 41 -4.31 -9.42 -0.32
C PHE A 41 -3.28 -10.48 -0.73
N HIS A 42 -3.67 -11.76 -0.69
CA HIS A 42 -2.85 -12.92 -1.07
C HIS A 42 -2.17 -12.86 -2.46
N GLN A 43 -2.60 -11.98 -3.37
CA GLN A 43 -1.97 -11.74 -4.68
C GLN A 43 -0.88 -10.66 -4.66
N TYR A 44 -0.74 -9.91 -3.56
CA TYR A 44 0.31 -8.91 -3.37
C TYR A 44 1.54 -9.53 -2.70
N SER A 45 2.71 -8.95 -2.95
CA SER A 45 3.92 -9.31 -2.21
C SER A 45 3.79 -8.94 -0.73
N ALA A 46 4.47 -9.66 0.16
CA ALA A 46 4.47 -9.37 1.60
C ALA A 46 4.76 -7.89 1.91
N ARG A 47 5.77 -7.30 1.24
CA ARG A 47 6.09 -5.87 1.37
C ARG A 47 4.91 -4.95 1.03
N ASN A 48 4.15 -5.28 0.00
CA ASN A 48 2.97 -4.50 -0.37
C ASN A 48 1.81 -4.74 0.60
N ILE A 49 1.68 -5.94 1.17
CA ILE A 49 0.71 -6.21 2.23
C ILE A 49 1.04 -5.38 3.47
N ASP A 50 2.31 -5.31 3.88
CA ASP A 50 2.75 -4.48 5.00
C ASP A 50 2.45 -2.99 4.76
N LEU A 51 2.72 -2.49 3.55
CA LEU A 51 2.38 -1.12 3.15
C LEU A 51 0.87 -0.87 3.19
N ILE A 52 0.05 -1.79 2.70
CA ILE A 52 -1.41 -1.67 2.73
C ILE A 52 -1.89 -1.63 4.18
N TYR A 53 -1.45 -2.59 5.00
CA TYR A 53 -1.82 -2.68 6.42
C TYR A 53 -1.45 -1.41 7.18
N ALA A 54 -0.22 -0.92 7.03
CA ALA A 54 0.25 0.27 7.73
C ALA A 54 -0.52 1.55 7.35
N GLN A 55 -1.00 1.64 6.11
CA GLN A 55 -1.75 2.80 5.63
C GLN A 55 -3.25 2.70 5.93
N ASN A 56 -3.83 1.50 5.82
CA ASN A 56 -5.24 1.24 6.09
C ASN A 56 -5.47 -0.26 6.44
N PRO A 57 -5.51 -0.63 7.72
CA PRO A 57 -5.78 -2.00 8.17
C PRO A 57 -7.17 -2.52 7.78
N GLN A 58 -8.09 -1.63 7.42
CA GLN A 58 -9.47 -1.97 7.04
C GLN A 58 -9.65 -2.09 5.51
N ALA A 59 -8.57 -1.94 4.74
CA ALA A 59 -8.63 -2.12 3.29
C ALA A 59 -9.13 -3.54 2.95
N THR A 60 -10.07 -3.61 2.02
CA THR A 60 -10.64 -4.87 1.51
C THR A 60 -10.20 -5.15 0.08
N GLN A 61 -9.92 -4.10 -0.69
CA GLN A 61 -9.43 -4.18 -2.06
C GLN A 61 -8.61 -2.93 -2.39
N VAL A 62 -7.61 -3.10 -3.24
CA VAL A 62 -6.74 -2.03 -3.75
C VAL A 62 -6.71 -2.16 -5.25
N ALA A 63 -6.99 -1.06 -5.95
CA ALA A 63 -6.99 -1.01 -7.40
C ALA A 63 -6.60 0.39 -7.88
N GLY A 64 -6.16 0.48 -9.13
CA GLY A 64 -5.89 1.76 -9.77
C GLY A 64 -7.16 2.58 -9.97
N PHE A 65 -7.03 3.91 -10.06
CA PHE A 65 -8.18 4.82 -10.24
C PHE A 65 -9.03 4.47 -11.47
N LYS A 66 -8.39 4.15 -12.61
CA LYS A 66 -9.08 3.72 -13.83
C LYS A 66 -9.72 2.33 -13.67
N GLN A 67 -9.03 1.42 -12.97
CA GLN A 67 -9.51 0.08 -12.74
C GLN A 67 -10.82 0.06 -11.95
N TRP A 68 -10.96 0.96 -10.96
CA TRP A 68 -12.24 1.13 -10.26
C TRP A 68 -13.39 1.45 -11.20
N GLN A 69 -13.14 2.25 -12.24
CA GLN A 69 -14.17 2.63 -13.21
C GLN A 69 -14.45 1.50 -14.21
N THR A 70 -13.41 0.85 -14.74
CA THR A 70 -13.54 -0.15 -15.82
C THR A 70 -14.02 -1.50 -15.33
N ASP A 71 -13.42 -2.00 -14.25
CA ASP A 71 -13.59 -3.39 -13.82
C ASP A 71 -14.72 -3.52 -12.79
N PHE A 72 -14.96 -2.44 -12.03
CA PHE A 72 -15.89 -2.45 -10.91
C PHE A 72 -17.06 -1.47 -11.07
N ASN A 73 -17.07 -0.66 -12.14
CA ASN A 73 -18.08 0.38 -12.38
C ASN A 73 -18.28 1.33 -11.17
N ARG A 74 -17.18 1.73 -10.53
CA ARG A 74 -17.14 2.59 -9.34
C ARG A 74 -16.24 3.80 -9.57
N THR A 75 -16.53 4.90 -8.89
CA THR A 75 -15.70 6.11 -8.89
C THR A 75 -15.12 6.37 -7.51
N VAL A 76 -13.93 6.98 -7.47
CA VAL A 76 -13.28 7.36 -6.22
C VAL A 76 -13.91 8.65 -5.69
N ASN A 77 -14.29 8.65 -4.41
CA ASN A 77 -14.87 9.81 -3.75
C ASN A 77 -13.92 11.02 -3.76
N LYS A 78 -14.49 12.22 -3.92
CA LYS A 78 -13.73 13.47 -3.85
C LYS A 78 -13.04 13.60 -2.49
N GLY A 79 -11.74 13.88 -2.49
CA GLY A 79 -10.92 14.01 -1.28
C GLY A 79 -10.36 12.70 -0.73
N ALA A 80 -10.63 11.55 -1.35
CA ALA A 80 -10.02 10.30 -0.95
C ALA A 80 -8.48 10.32 -1.11
N LYS A 81 -7.78 9.70 -0.15
CA LYS A 81 -6.33 9.54 -0.18
C LYS A 81 -5.97 8.16 -0.77
N SER A 82 -4.95 8.12 -1.61
CA SER A 82 -4.48 6.86 -2.21
C SER A 82 -3.63 6.05 -1.24
N ILE A 83 -3.71 4.72 -1.36
CA ILE A 83 -2.77 3.79 -0.74
C ILE A 83 -1.57 3.63 -1.68
N ARG A 84 -0.36 3.81 -1.16
CA ARG A 84 0.89 3.69 -1.91
C ARG A 84 1.37 2.25 -1.90
N ILE A 85 1.72 1.75 -3.09
CA ILE A 85 2.24 0.39 -3.33
C ILE A 85 3.62 0.52 -3.98
N ALA A 86 4.52 -0.41 -3.67
CA ALA A 86 5.79 -0.54 -4.38
C ALA A 86 5.55 -1.25 -5.72
N ALA A 87 5.82 -0.54 -6.81
CA ALA A 87 5.73 -1.07 -8.17
C ALA A 87 7.13 -1.45 -8.71
N PRO A 88 7.25 -2.52 -9.51
CA PRO A 88 8.51 -2.88 -10.14
C PRO A 88 8.96 -1.80 -11.12
N ILE A 89 10.28 -1.59 -11.21
CA ILE A 89 10.89 -0.73 -12.23
C ILE A 89 11.08 -1.58 -13.47
N ILE A 90 10.24 -1.38 -14.48
CA ILE A 90 10.37 -2.06 -15.77
C ILE A 90 11.22 -1.17 -16.68
N LYS A 91 12.50 -1.50 -16.83
CA LYS A 91 13.41 -0.83 -17.77
C LYS A 91 13.76 -1.81 -18.89
N LYS A 92 13.64 -1.39 -20.15
CA LYS A 92 14.16 -2.16 -21.28
C LYS A 92 15.68 -2.20 -21.14
N LEU A 93 16.24 -3.40 -21.08
CA LEU A 93 17.68 -3.60 -21.22
C LEU A 93 17.98 -3.37 -22.70
N THR A 94 18.58 -2.22 -23.02
CA THR A 94 19.22 -2.07 -24.32
C THR A 94 20.47 -2.96 -24.31
N PRO A 95 20.72 -3.76 -25.36
CA PRO A 95 21.99 -4.47 -25.53
C PRO A 95 23.20 -3.53 -25.40
#